data_AF-A0A9E5SRA8-F1
#
_entry.id   AF-A0A9E5SRA8-F1
#
_cell.length_a   1.000
_cell.length_b   1.000
_cell.length_c   1.000
_cell.angle_alpha   90.00
_cell.angle_beta   90.00
_cell.angle_gamma   90.00
#
_symmetry.space_group_name_H-M   'P 1'
#
loop_
_entity.id
_entity.type
_entity.pdbx_description
1 polymer ?
#
loop_
_entity_poly.entity_id
_entity_poly.type
_entity_poly.pdbx_seq_one_letter_code
_entity_poly.pdbx_strand_id
1 'polypeptide(L)'
;MKKRTIKLRFKLIILACFRLYTGFAIYTQQVNIGKLMAEQEALVQQYEQIQTALNRLQHRSDYMDTRQYVEDTAHEKLGLVYADELVFETGGAEKQD
;
A
#
# COMPACT_ATOMS: atom_id res chain seq x y z
N MET A 1 -44.39 50.92 21.86
CA MET A 1 -44.32 49.70 21.01
C MET A 1 -42.89 49.21 20.67
N LYS A 2 -41.82 49.66 21.36
CA LYS A 2 -40.41 49.36 21.02
C LYS A 2 -39.89 47.98 21.47
N LYS A 3 -40.66 47.21 22.25
CA LYS A 3 -40.22 45.92 22.85
C LYS A 3 -40.17 44.75 21.85
N ARG A 4 -40.91 44.80 20.74
CA ARG A 4 -40.96 43.71 19.74
C ARG A 4 -39.71 43.64 18.86
N THR A 5 -39.09 44.77 18.54
CA THR A 5 -37.89 44.84 17.68
C THR A 5 -36.62 44.36 18.39
N ILE A 6 -36.52 44.53 19.71
CA ILE A 6 -35.40 44.03 20.52
C ILE A 6 -35.39 42.49 20.55
N LYS A 7 -36.55 41.85 20.76
CA LYS A 7 -36.66 40.38 20.72
C LYS A 7 -36.31 39.80 19.34
N LEU A 8 -36.60 40.53 18.27
CA LEU A 8 -36.26 40.12 16.89
C LEU A 8 -34.76 40.22 16.61
N ARG A 9 -34.11 41.31 17.05
CA ARG A 9 -32.64 41.47 16.93
C ARG A 9 -31.90 40.39 17.73
N PHE A 10 -32.39 40.05 18.91
CA PHE A 10 -31.81 38.98 19.74
C PHE A 10 -31.91 37.60 19.07
N LYS A 11 -33.07 37.27 18.47
CA LYS A 11 -33.24 36.03 17.69
C LYS A 11 -32.30 35.99 16.47
N LEU A 12 -32.11 37.11 15.77
CA LEU A 12 -31.17 37.19 14.64
C LEU A 12 -29.71 36.99 15.07
N ILE A 13 -29.30 37.55 16.22
CA ILE A 13 -27.95 37.35 16.76
C ILE A 13 -27.73 35.89 17.13
N ILE A 14 -28.68 35.26 17.83
CA ILE A 14 -28.61 33.83 18.17
C ILE A 14 -28.50 32.96 16.90
N LEU A 15 -29.29 33.26 15.87
CA LEU A 15 -29.23 32.54 14.59
C LEU A 15 -27.87 32.72 13.88
N ALA A 16 -27.29 33.92 13.94
CA ALA A 16 -25.97 34.19 13.38
C ALA A 16 -24.86 33.44 14.12
N CYS A 17 -24.89 33.42 15.46
CA CYS A 17 -23.96 32.63 16.26
C CYS A 17 -24.07 31.13 15.98
N PHE A 18 -25.29 30.62 15.80
CA PHE A 18 -25.52 29.22 15.43
C PHE A 18 -24.89 28.90 14.07
N ARG A 19 -25.09 29.76 13.07
CA ARG A 19 -24.50 29.58 11.72
C ARG A 19 -22.98 29.61 11.74
N LEU A 20 -22.38 30.50 12.53
CA LEU A 20 -20.92 30.56 12.72
C LEU A 20 -20.38 29.29 13.37
N TYR A 21 -21.04 28.81 14.42
CA TYR A 21 -20.66 27.57 15.10
C TYR A 21 -20.72 26.36 14.17
N THR A 22 -21.83 26.18 13.43
CA THR A 22 -21.96 25.07 12.48
C THR A 22 -20.95 25.16 11.34
N GLY A 23 -20.62 26.37 10.88
CA GLY A 23 -19.58 26.57 9.85
C GLY A 23 -18.19 26.17 10.34
N PHE A 24 -17.85 26.52 11.59
CA PHE A 24 -16.59 26.12 12.22
C PHE A 24 -16.51 24.60 12.44
N ALA A 25 -17.59 23.97 12.87
CA ALA A 25 -17.68 22.52 13.03
C ALA A 25 -17.48 21.78 11.70
N ILE A 26 -18.12 22.25 10.62
CA ILE A 26 -17.95 21.63 9.28
C ILE A 26 -16.52 21.80 8.77
N TYR A 27 -15.90 22.97 8.99
CA TYR A 27 -14.51 23.20 8.57
C TYR A 27 -13.53 22.25 9.25
N THR A 28 -13.65 22.08 10.56
CA THR A 28 -12.81 21.13 11.33
C THR A 28 -13.06 19.68 10.91
N GLN A 29 -14.30 19.34 10.57
CA GLN A 29 -14.66 18.00 10.11
C GLN A 29 -14.08 17.65 8.73
N GLN A 30 -14.03 18.61 7.79
CA GLN A 30 -13.41 18.41 6.48
C GLN A 30 -11.90 18.13 6.58
N VAL A 31 -11.20 18.79 7.50
CA VAL A 31 -9.76 18.54 7.73
C VAL A 31 -9.53 17.14 8.31
N ASN A 32 -10.37 16.71 9.24
CA ASN A 32 -10.27 15.35 9.81
C ASN A 32 -10.56 14.29 8.75
N ILE A 33 -11.58 14.47 7.90
CA ILE A 33 -11.88 13.52 6.82
C ILE A 33 -10.68 13.37 5.88
N GLY A 34 -10.05 14.47 5.47
CA GLY A 34 -8.86 14.41 4.61
C GLY A 34 -7.70 13.63 5.26
N LYS A 35 -7.46 13.81 6.56
CA LYS A 35 -6.45 13.05 7.30
C LYS A 35 -6.79 11.57 7.40
N LEU A 36 -8.03 11.23 7.73
CA LEU A 36 -8.48 9.84 7.82
C LEU A 36 -8.40 9.14 6.47
N MET A 37 -8.72 9.83 5.36
CA MET A 37 -8.59 9.24 4.02
C MET A 37 -7.14 8.98 3.65
N ALA A 38 -6.22 9.91 3.93
CA ALA A 38 -4.80 9.71 3.68
C ALA A 38 -4.21 8.56 4.52
N GLU A 39 -4.62 8.47 5.79
CA GLU A 39 -4.21 7.37 6.67
C GLU A 39 -4.77 6.03 6.19
N GLN A 40 -6.02 6.00 5.75
CA GLN A 40 -6.65 4.81 5.17
C GLN A 40 -5.93 4.35 3.89
N GLU A 41 -5.61 5.28 2.98
CA GLU A 41 -4.88 4.97 1.75
C GLU A 41 -3.48 4.41 2.05
N ALA A 42 -2.75 5.01 2.98
CA ALA A 42 -1.45 4.51 3.42
C ALA A 42 -1.55 3.10 4.03
N LEU A 43 -2.60 2.84 4.83
CA LEU A 43 -2.82 1.52 5.43
C LEU A 43 -3.15 0.46 4.38
N VAL A 44 -3.96 0.80 3.37
CA VAL A 44 -4.30 -0.09 2.26
C VAL A 44 -3.06 -0.44 1.45
N GLN A 45 -2.20 0.54 1.13
CA GLN A 45 -0.95 0.28 0.43
C GLN A 45 -0.02 -0.65 1.22
N GLN A 46 0.10 -0.45 2.54
CA GLN A 46 0.89 -1.35 3.39
C GLN A 46 0.31 -2.76 3.40
N TYR A 47 -1.02 -2.89 3.46
CA TYR A 47 -1.70 -4.18 3.43
C TYR A 47 -1.43 -4.93 2.12
N GLU A 48 -1.55 -4.27 0.97
CA GLU A 48 -1.27 -4.87 -0.33
C GLU A 48 0.20 -5.30 -0.48
N GLN A 49 1.14 -4.49 0.02
CA GLN A 49 2.57 -4.84 0.02
C GLN A 49 2.84 -6.09 0.87
N ILE A 50 2.26 -6.16 2.08
CA ILE A 50 2.40 -7.32 2.96
C ILE A 50 1.77 -8.55 2.33
N GLN A 51 0.58 -8.42 1.73
CA GLN A 51 -0.10 -9.53 1.06
C GLN A 51 0.70 -10.07 -0.13
N THR A 52 1.30 -9.17 -0.92
CA THR A 52 2.17 -9.55 -2.04
C THR A 52 3.44 -10.24 -1.55
N ALA A 53 4.06 -9.71 -0.49
CA ALA A 53 5.23 -10.33 0.12
C ALA A 53 4.92 -11.73 0.64
N LEU A 54 3.79 -11.90 1.35
CA LEU A 54 3.32 -13.19 1.83
C LEU A 54 3.10 -14.18 0.68
N ASN A 55 2.45 -13.75 -0.40
CA ASN A 55 2.24 -14.62 -1.56
C ASN A 55 3.57 -15.05 -2.20
N ARG A 56 4.54 -14.12 -2.33
CA ARG A 56 5.88 -14.44 -2.83
C ARG A 56 6.64 -15.41 -1.91
N LEU A 57 6.53 -15.21 -0.60
CA LEU A 57 7.13 -16.07 0.41
C LEU A 57 6.51 -17.47 0.37
N GLN A 58 5.19 -17.56 0.26
CA GLN A 58 4.48 -18.83 0.12
C GLN A 58 4.90 -19.55 -1.17
N HIS A 59 4.90 -18.86 -2.31
CA HIS A 59 5.31 -19.48 -3.57
C HIS A 59 6.76 -19.96 -3.55
N ARG A 60 7.66 -19.19 -2.91
CA ARG A 60 9.05 -19.61 -2.68
C ARG A 60 9.11 -20.84 -1.78
N SER A 61 8.35 -20.85 -0.69
CA SER A 61 8.29 -22.00 0.21
C SER A 61 7.83 -23.26 -0.52
N ASP A 62 6.76 -23.15 -1.30
CA ASP A 62 6.21 -24.26 -2.08
C ASP A 62 7.22 -24.76 -3.12
N TYR A 63 7.91 -23.85 -3.83
CA TYR A 63 8.97 -24.20 -4.77
C TYR A 63 10.15 -24.91 -4.08
N MET A 64 10.58 -24.41 -2.93
CA MET A 64 11.69 -25.02 -2.16
C MET A 64 11.35 -26.42 -1.63
N ASP A 65 10.07 -26.73 -1.45
CA ASP A 65 9.60 -28.07 -1.04
C ASP A 65 9.56 -29.07 -2.21
N THR A 66 9.72 -28.59 -3.45
CA THR A 66 9.70 -29.46 -4.63
C THR A 66 11.05 -30.12 -4.92
N ARG A 67 11.01 -31.29 -5.56
CA ARG A 67 12.22 -31.96 -6.11
C ARG A 67 12.96 -31.09 -7.13
N GLN A 68 12.25 -30.21 -7.83
CA GLN A 68 12.82 -29.28 -8.79
C GLN A 68 13.83 -28.33 -8.14
N TYR A 69 13.56 -27.84 -6.92
CA TYR A 69 14.54 -27.01 -6.20
C TYR A 69 15.84 -27.77 -5.87
N VAL A 70 15.73 -29.06 -5.54
CA VAL A 70 16.89 -29.92 -5.27
C VAL A 70 17.71 -30.15 -6.54
N GLU A 71 17.04 -30.41 -7.67
CA GLU A 71 17.65 -30.59 -8.98
C GLU A 71 18.36 -29.29 -9.44
N ASP A 72 17.66 -28.15 -9.39
CA ASP A 72 18.22 -26.84 -9.74
C ASP A 72 19.42 -26.49 -8.84
N THR A 73 19.34 -26.79 -7.54
CA THR A 73 20.46 -26.57 -6.60
C THR A 73 21.63 -27.52 -6.89
N ALA A 74 21.37 -28.78 -7.25
CA ALA A 74 22.41 -29.73 -7.62
C ALA A 74 23.11 -29.32 -8.93
N HIS A 75 22.35 -28.83 -9.91
CA HIS A 75 22.89 -28.30 -11.16
C HIS A 75 23.74 -27.06 -10.90
N GLU A 76 23.26 -26.09 -10.12
CA GLU A 76 23.97 -24.83 -9.87
C GLU A 76 25.18 -24.98 -8.94
N LYS A 77 25.05 -25.74 -7.83
CA LYS A 77 26.08 -25.82 -6.79
C LYS A 77 27.07 -26.95 -6.99
N LEU A 78 26.60 -28.07 -7.54
CA LEU A 78 27.41 -29.28 -7.69
C LEU A 78 27.79 -29.54 -9.15
N GLY A 79 27.25 -28.77 -10.11
CA GLY A 79 27.49 -28.97 -11.53
C GLY A 79 27.00 -30.34 -12.04
N LEU A 80 26.10 -30.98 -11.29
CA LEU A 80 25.53 -32.27 -11.65
C LEU A 80 24.51 -32.03 -12.76
N VAL A 81 24.57 -32.81 -13.82
CA VAL A 81 23.63 -32.76 -14.95
C VAL A 81 23.22 -34.19 -15.29
N TYR A 82 22.05 -34.36 -15.88
CA TYR A 82 21.64 -35.69 -16.32
C TYR A 82 22.50 -36.17 -17.50
N ALA A 83 22.66 -37.49 -17.63
CA ALA A 83 23.56 -38.10 -18.61
C ALA A 83 23.17 -37.81 -20.07
N ASP A 84 21.94 -37.39 -20.31
CA ASP A 84 21.34 -37.04 -21.60
C ASP A 84 21.19 -35.52 -21.82
N GLU A 85 21.68 -34.67 -20.91
CA GLU A 85 21.61 -33.21 -21.04
C GLU A 85 22.80 -32.62 -21.81
N LEU A 86 22.53 -31.70 -22.74
CA LEU A 86 23.54 -30.96 -23.49
C LEU A 86 23.99 -29.73 -22.70
N VAL A 87 25.23 -29.74 -22.19
CA VAL A 87 25.84 -28.60 -21.48
C VAL A 87 26.52 -27.66 -22.47
N PHE A 88 26.11 -26.40 -22.49
CA PHE A 88 26.77 -25.36 -23.27
C PHE A 88 27.84 -24.66 -22.42
N GLU A 89 29.11 -25.00 -22.63
CA GLU A 89 30.21 -24.23 -22.04
C GLU A 89 30.40 -22.92 -22.80
N THR A 90 30.24 -21.78 -22.12
CA THR A 90 30.55 -20.46 -22.70
C THR A 90 32.06 -20.23 -22.70
N GLY A 91 32.78 -20.94 -23.59
CA GLY A 91 34.20 -20.73 -23.83
C GLY A 91 34.44 -20.07 -25.18
N GLY A 92 34.82 -18.78 -25.20
CA GLY A 92 35.45 -18.14 -26.36
C GLY A 92 34.99 -16.73 -26.73
N ALA A 93 35.05 -15.77 -25.80
CA ALA A 93 35.27 -14.37 -26.16
C ALA A 93 36.72 -14.02 -25.80
N GLU A 94 37.42 -13.39 -26.74
CA GLU A 94 38.82 -12.91 -26.70
C GLU A 94 39.91 -13.89 -27.17
N LYS A 95 40.30 -13.77 -28.45
CA LYS A 95 41.56 -13.10 -28.85
C LYS A 95 41.40 -12.47 -30.25
N GLN A 96 41.43 -11.15 -30.30
CA GLN A 96 41.80 -10.38 -31.49
C GLN A 96 43.31 -10.17 -31.41
N ASP A 97 44.06 -10.74 -32.35
CA ASP A 97 45.38 -10.28 -32.81
C ASP A 97 45.44 -10.47 -34.33
#